data_AF-A0A9D4P3X6-F1
#
_entry.id   AF-A0A9D4P3X6-F1
#
_cell.length_a   1.000
_cell.length_b   1.000
_cell.length_c   1.000
_cell.angle_alpha   90.00
_cell.angle_beta   90.00
_cell.angle_gamma   90.00
#
_symmetry.space_group_name_H-M   'P 1'
#
loop_
_entity.id
_entity.type
_entity.pdbx_description
1 polymer ?
#
loop_
_entity_poly.entity_id
_entity_poly.type
_entity_poly.pdbx_seq_one_letter_code
_entity_poly.pdbx_strand_id
1 'polypeptide(L)'
;MAVTTNANSRSSSESSMSDYDLSKMQKMHRRLKQYLWLIPLLAVLYIPLNLIIGYAYLTSNEMIEPVWPYPSDIGSLYPYASYFSEFLTNISFLYLMATYCRYKQVSLYLISGFEKETNNNKHAKKILVKLQKRNFCAFLCNFVLVFGSITLGNFRMSEHFYIHWIAVVIFIIFSIIYMFMMCHLSHKLYDYGEIESKPITMYISAIIFTIAAIISLIAGIVSATQLKSFDDIMNTRQRLFWRSNMDGYDWHCASTITQWIAIIMYIPFLCSISRRMRLFHGWNQIMF
;
A
#
# COMPACT_ATOMS: atom_id res chain seq x y z
N MET A 1 5.81 59.78 43.69
CA MET A 1 5.11 58.69 44.39
C MET A 1 3.89 58.31 43.58
N ALA A 2 3.91 57.12 42.98
CA ALA A 2 2.81 56.33 42.39
C ALA A 2 1.91 56.96 41.31
N VAL A 3 1.22 56.07 40.56
CA VAL A 3 0.23 56.28 39.47
C VAL A 3 0.89 56.27 38.07
N THR A 4 0.64 55.33 37.14
CA THR A 4 -0.24 54.15 37.03
C THR A 4 0.26 53.29 35.87
N THR A 5 0.26 51.96 36.06
CA THR A 5 0.50 50.95 35.03
C THR A 5 -0.68 50.86 34.06
N ASN A 6 -0.43 51.12 32.77
CA ASN A 6 -1.39 50.88 31.69
C ASN A 6 -1.22 49.42 31.21
N ALA A 7 -1.91 48.48 31.86
CA ALA A 7 -2.02 47.11 31.39
C ALA A 7 -3.13 47.04 30.34
N ASN A 8 -2.74 47.09 29.07
CA ASN A 8 -3.63 46.85 27.94
C ASN A 8 -4.25 45.46 28.03
N SER A 9 -5.57 45.45 28.14
CA SER A 9 -6.47 44.32 27.96
C SER A 9 -6.35 43.76 26.54
N ARG A 10 -5.52 42.73 26.37
CA ARG A 10 -5.77 41.73 25.31
C ARG A 10 -6.72 40.69 25.89
N SER A 11 -8.01 40.93 25.69
CA SER A 11 -9.06 39.93 25.85
C SER A 11 -8.75 38.75 24.93
N SER A 12 -8.26 37.66 25.52
CA SER A 12 -8.23 36.34 24.93
C SER A 12 -9.67 35.88 24.73
N SER A 13 -10.23 36.17 23.55
CA SER A 13 -11.43 35.50 23.05
C SER A 13 -11.06 34.08 22.62
N GLU A 14 -10.73 33.22 23.60
CA GLU A 14 -10.80 31.79 23.39
C GLU A 14 -12.29 31.44 23.32
N SER A 15 -12.82 31.29 22.10
CA SER A 15 -14.18 30.83 21.91
C SER A 15 -14.27 29.39 22.43
N SER A 16 -14.78 29.21 23.64
CA SER A 16 -15.12 27.90 24.17
C SER A 16 -16.19 27.28 23.26
N MET A 17 -15.82 26.20 22.57
CA MET A 17 -16.74 25.47 21.71
C MET A 17 -17.93 24.99 22.54
N SER A 18 -19.16 25.25 22.07
CA SER A 18 -20.36 24.91 22.84
C SER A 18 -20.53 23.39 22.99
N ASP A 19 -21.13 22.92 24.09
CA ASP A 19 -21.41 21.49 24.30
C ASP A 19 -22.24 20.87 23.15
N TYR A 20 -23.08 21.69 22.51
CA TYR A 20 -23.82 21.31 21.32
C TYR A 20 -22.88 21.00 20.14
N ASP A 21 -21.90 21.85 19.88
CA ASP A 21 -20.93 21.66 18.81
C ASP A 21 -20.05 20.43 19.07
N LEU A 22 -19.63 20.21 20.32
CA LEU A 22 -18.88 19.02 20.72
C LEU A 22 -19.69 17.74 20.45
N SER A 23 -20.97 17.72 20.81
CA SER A 23 -21.86 16.57 20.59
C SER A 23 -22.04 16.26 19.09
N LYS A 24 -22.16 17.31 18.26
CA LYS A 24 -22.31 17.20 16.81
C LYS A 24 -21.04 16.67 16.16
N MET A 25 -19.87 17.17 16.58
CA MET A 25 -18.57 16.68 16.12
C MET A 25 -18.36 15.21 16.50
N GLN A 26 -18.69 14.81 17.73
CA GLN A 26 -18.59 13.41 18.16
C GLN A 26 -19.51 12.49 17.33
N LYS A 27 -20.74 12.92 17.04
CA LYS A 27 -21.68 12.16 16.19
C LYS A 27 -21.17 12.02 14.76
N MET A 28 -20.62 13.09 14.18
CA MET A 28 -20.00 13.06 12.86
C MET A 28 -18.80 12.12 12.81
N HIS A 29 -17.91 12.19 13.80
CA HIS A 29 -16.74 11.31 13.91
C HIS A 29 -17.16 9.83 13.99
N ARG A 30 -18.16 9.49 14.82
CA ARG A 30 -18.70 8.11 14.88
C ARG A 30 -19.24 7.62 13.54
N ARG A 31 -19.90 8.49 12.77
CA ARG A 31 -20.38 8.15 11.42
C ARG A 31 -19.22 7.94 10.45
N LEU A 32 -18.24 8.84 10.41
CA LEU A 32 -17.07 8.72 9.53
C LEU A 32 -16.31 7.40 9.75
N LYS A 33 -16.18 6.98 11.01
CA LYS A 33 -15.55 5.71 11.37
C LYS A 33 -16.20 4.48 10.71
N GLN A 34 -17.52 4.52 10.43
CA GLN A 34 -18.22 3.42 9.74
C GLN A 34 -17.87 3.31 8.25
N TYR A 35 -17.24 4.35 7.67
CA TYR A 35 -16.87 4.39 6.26
C TYR A 35 -15.37 4.18 6.01
N LEU A 36 -14.58 3.84 7.04
CA LEU A 36 -13.14 3.57 6.89
C LEU A 36 -12.82 2.46 5.88
N TRP A 37 -13.77 1.56 5.61
CA TRP A 37 -13.64 0.53 4.58
C TRP A 37 -13.55 1.06 3.15
N LEU A 38 -13.94 2.32 2.90
CA LEU A 38 -13.77 2.97 1.61
C LEU A 38 -12.31 3.31 1.30
N ILE A 39 -11.46 3.49 2.33
CA ILE A 39 -10.05 3.85 2.15
C ILE A 39 -9.29 2.85 1.25
N PRO A 40 -9.27 1.53 1.54
CA PRO A 40 -8.65 0.55 0.65
C PRO A 40 -9.36 0.45 -0.72
N LEU A 41 -10.66 0.74 -0.80
CA LEU A 41 -11.39 0.74 -2.08
C LEU A 41 -10.95 1.90 -2.99
N LEU A 42 -10.68 3.07 -2.41
CA LEU A 42 -10.12 4.20 -3.16
C LEU A 42 -8.73 3.83 -3.70
N ALA A 43 -7.88 3.18 -2.91
CA ALA A 43 -6.59 2.69 -3.41
C ALA A 43 -6.76 1.71 -4.58
N VAL A 44 -7.74 0.80 -4.50
CA VAL A 44 -8.10 -0.13 -5.61
C VAL A 44 -8.52 0.61 -6.88
N LEU A 45 -9.17 1.77 -6.77
CA LEU A 45 -9.55 2.59 -7.91
C LEU A 45 -8.35 3.29 -8.56
N TYR A 46 -7.43 3.83 -7.74
CA TYR A 46 -6.27 4.55 -8.24
C TYR A 46 -5.26 3.66 -8.99
N ILE A 47 -5.10 2.39 -8.59
CA ILE A 47 -4.17 1.44 -9.25
C ILE A 47 -4.45 1.29 -10.75
N PRO A 48 -5.64 0.81 -11.19
CA PRO A 48 -5.94 0.65 -12.60
C PRO A 48 -6.05 1.99 -13.33
N LEU A 49 -6.51 3.07 -12.67
CA LEU A 49 -6.52 4.39 -13.28
C LEU A 49 -5.11 4.84 -13.68
N ASN A 50 -4.13 4.72 -12.78
CA ASN A 50 -2.75 5.06 -13.07
C ASN A 50 -2.18 4.22 -14.23
N LEU A 51 -2.48 2.93 -14.26
CA LEU A 51 -1.94 2.04 -15.28
C LEU A 51 -2.60 2.28 -16.65
N ILE A 52 -3.93 2.38 -16.70
CA ILE A 52 -4.69 2.53 -17.94
C ILE A 52 -4.46 3.92 -18.55
N ILE A 53 -4.55 4.98 -17.75
CA ILE A 53 -4.36 6.35 -18.24
C ILE A 53 -2.93 6.52 -18.75
N GLY A 54 -1.94 6.03 -18.00
CA GLY A 54 -0.54 6.13 -18.40
C GLY A 54 -0.23 5.35 -19.66
N TYR A 55 -0.67 4.09 -19.73
CA TYR A 55 -0.51 3.28 -20.93
C TYR A 55 -1.20 3.93 -22.15
N ALA A 56 -2.47 4.32 -22.02
CA ALA A 56 -3.22 4.94 -23.10
C ALA A 56 -2.55 6.24 -23.59
N TYR A 57 -2.11 7.10 -22.66
CA TYR A 57 -1.45 8.36 -23.01
C TYR A 57 -0.12 8.15 -23.72
N LEU A 58 0.73 7.24 -23.23
CA LEU A 58 2.04 7.02 -23.85
C LEU A 58 1.92 6.33 -25.21
N THR A 59 1.01 5.38 -25.35
CA THR A 59 0.76 4.69 -26.62
C THR A 59 0.12 5.63 -27.65
N SER A 60 -0.84 6.47 -27.26
CA SER A 60 -1.50 7.41 -28.20
C SER A 60 -0.56 8.48 -28.74
N ASN A 61 0.54 8.75 -28.04
CA ASN A 61 1.55 9.73 -28.43
C ASN A 61 2.83 9.06 -28.98
N GLU A 62 2.79 7.75 -29.29
CA GLU A 62 3.91 6.98 -29.85
C GLU A 62 5.20 7.08 -29.01
N MET A 63 5.07 7.23 -27.69
CA MET A 63 6.19 7.43 -26.77
C MET A 63 6.77 6.11 -26.22
N ILE A 64 6.06 5.01 -26.42
CA ILE A 64 6.46 3.66 -26.03
C ILE A 64 6.04 2.65 -27.09
N GLU A 65 6.71 1.50 -27.12
CA GLU A 65 6.20 0.34 -27.84
C GLU A 65 4.88 -0.13 -27.17
N PRO A 66 3.80 -0.34 -27.92
CA PRO A 66 2.51 -0.72 -27.32
C PRO A 66 2.54 -2.09 -26.62
N VAL A 67 3.46 -2.97 -26.99
CA VAL A 67 3.46 -4.36 -26.52
C VAL A 67 4.25 -4.48 -25.21
N TRP A 68 3.53 -4.56 -24.10
CA TRP A 68 4.01 -4.89 -22.75
C TRP A 68 5.18 -4.05 -22.19
N PRO A 69 5.03 -2.71 -22.08
CA PRO A 69 6.03 -1.87 -21.41
C PRO A 69 6.14 -2.23 -19.92
N TYR A 70 7.28 -1.93 -19.30
CA TYR A 70 7.38 -1.94 -17.83
C TYR A 70 6.40 -0.92 -17.24
N PRO A 71 5.55 -1.31 -16.27
CA PRO A 71 4.73 -0.38 -15.50
C PRO A 71 5.49 0.82 -14.93
N SER A 72 6.73 0.62 -14.48
CA SER A 72 7.59 1.69 -13.96
C SER A 72 8.07 2.64 -15.06
N ASP A 73 8.28 2.16 -16.29
CA ASP A 73 8.69 2.99 -17.41
C ASP A 73 7.56 3.89 -17.92
N ILE A 74 6.30 3.56 -17.62
CA ILE A 74 5.18 4.48 -17.84
C ILE A 74 5.40 5.79 -17.07
N GLY A 75 6.01 5.71 -15.89
CA GLY A 75 6.37 6.86 -15.06
C GLY A 75 7.66 7.59 -15.48
N SER A 76 8.32 7.21 -16.57
CA SER A 76 9.63 7.76 -16.95
C SER A 76 9.58 9.00 -17.85
N LEU A 77 8.46 9.29 -18.51
CA LEU A 77 8.35 10.35 -19.52
C LEU A 77 7.39 11.48 -19.13
N TYR A 78 7.80 12.72 -19.37
CA TYR A 78 6.94 13.89 -19.21
C TYR A 78 5.87 13.98 -20.30
N PRO A 79 4.70 14.57 -20.00
CA PRO A 79 4.26 15.07 -18.69
C PRO A 79 3.74 13.97 -17.75
N TYR A 80 3.53 12.74 -18.24
CA TYR A 80 2.85 11.67 -17.48
C TYR A 80 3.57 11.28 -16.20
N ALA A 81 4.89 11.35 -16.20
CA ALA A 81 5.74 11.05 -15.06
C ALA A 81 5.34 11.80 -13.76
N SER A 82 4.82 13.03 -13.88
CA SER A 82 4.31 13.79 -12.72
C SER A 82 3.00 13.21 -12.19
N TYR A 83 2.07 12.87 -13.09
CA TYR A 83 0.81 12.22 -12.71
C TYR A 83 1.06 10.84 -12.10
N PHE A 84 1.97 10.05 -12.67
CA PHE A 84 2.35 8.74 -12.14
C PHE A 84 2.85 8.82 -10.69
N SER A 85 3.72 9.80 -10.39
CA SER A 85 4.20 10.04 -9.02
C SER A 85 3.06 10.43 -8.08
N GLU A 86 2.15 11.30 -8.53
CA GLU A 86 0.99 11.72 -7.74
C GLU A 86 0.03 10.54 -7.46
N PHE A 87 -0.26 9.72 -8.47
CA PHE A 87 -1.06 8.50 -8.30
C PHE A 87 -0.41 7.55 -7.29
N LEU A 88 0.89 7.26 -7.43
CA LEU A 88 1.59 6.36 -6.50
C LEU A 88 1.65 6.94 -5.08
N THR A 89 1.87 8.24 -4.93
CA THR A 89 1.84 8.92 -3.62
C THR A 89 0.46 8.76 -2.96
N ASN A 90 -0.61 9.02 -3.70
CA ASN A 90 -1.98 8.88 -3.22
C ASN A 90 -2.33 7.44 -2.86
N ILE A 91 -1.97 6.45 -3.70
CA ILE A 91 -2.13 5.02 -3.41
C ILE A 91 -1.39 4.67 -2.12
N SER A 92 -0.15 5.13 -1.98
CA SER A 92 0.71 4.83 -0.82
C SER A 92 0.14 5.40 0.47
N PHE A 93 -0.37 6.64 0.44
CA PHE A 93 -1.04 7.26 1.57
C PHE A 93 -2.33 6.52 1.98
N LEU A 94 -3.19 6.22 1.01
CA LEU A 94 -4.41 5.44 1.25
C LEU A 94 -4.09 4.06 1.81
N TYR A 95 -3.03 3.42 1.32
CA TYR A 95 -2.63 2.10 1.80
C TYR A 95 -2.08 2.13 3.23
N LEU A 96 -1.31 3.16 3.59
CA LEU A 96 -0.84 3.37 4.95
C LEU A 96 -2.02 3.60 5.90
N MET A 97 -2.98 4.44 5.52
CA MET A 97 -4.20 4.69 6.30
C MET A 97 -5.03 3.42 6.47
N ALA A 98 -5.25 2.67 5.39
CA ALA A 98 -5.99 1.40 5.42
C ALA A 98 -5.31 0.40 6.35
N THR A 99 -3.98 0.29 6.28
CA THR A 99 -3.21 -0.62 7.14
C THR A 99 -3.21 -0.18 8.59
N TYR A 100 -3.14 1.13 8.88
CA TYR A 100 -3.28 1.64 10.23
C TYR A 100 -4.66 1.31 10.83
N CYS A 101 -5.73 1.57 10.07
CA CYS A 101 -7.09 1.21 10.48
C CYS A 101 -7.22 -0.30 10.72
N ARG A 102 -6.63 -1.10 9.83
CA ARG A 102 -6.60 -2.56 9.94
C ARG A 102 -5.83 -3.03 11.17
N TYR A 103 -4.68 -2.43 11.46
CA TYR A 103 -3.88 -2.70 12.66
C TYR A 103 -4.71 -2.46 13.92
N LYS A 104 -5.45 -1.36 14.00
CA LYS A 104 -6.32 -1.05 15.14
C LYS A 104 -7.50 -2.02 15.24
N GLN A 105 -8.13 -2.36 14.11
CA GLN A 105 -9.21 -3.36 14.03
C GLN A 105 -8.75 -4.72 14.57
N VAL A 106 -7.63 -5.24 14.07
CA VAL A 106 -7.07 -6.53 14.51
C VAL A 106 -6.67 -6.47 15.99
N SER A 107 -6.10 -5.35 16.44
CA SER A 107 -5.75 -5.17 17.86
C SER A 107 -6.99 -5.25 18.76
N LEU A 108 -8.11 -4.63 18.36
CA LEU A 108 -9.35 -4.74 19.13
C LEU A 108 -9.86 -6.18 19.15
N TYR A 109 -9.92 -6.86 18.00
CA TYR A 109 -10.35 -8.26 17.96
C TYR A 109 -9.50 -9.17 18.83
N LEU A 110 -8.18 -8.97 18.83
CA LEU A 110 -7.27 -9.73 19.66
C LEU A 110 -7.54 -9.49 21.15
N ILE A 111 -7.81 -8.24 21.56
CA ILE A 111 -8.14 -7.92 22.96
C ILE A 111 -9.50 -8.52 23.32
N SER A 112 -10.57 -8.13 22.60
CA SER A 112 -11.94 -8.51 22.96
C SER A 112 -12.24 -10.00 22.78
N GLY A 113 -11.61 -10.64 21.79
CA GLY A 113 -11.81 -12.06 21.46
C GLY A 113 -11.07 -12.99 22.42
N PHE A 114 -9.80 -12.70 22.73
CA PHE A 114 -8.99 -13.57 23.57
C PHE A 114 -9.17 -13.32 25.07
N GLU A 115 -9.68 -12.17 25.50
CA GLU A 115 -9.89 -11.89 26.94
C GLU A 115 -10.82 -12.92 27.61
N LYS A 116 -11.83 -13.41 26.88
CA LYS A 116 -12.72 -14.47 27.36
C LYS A 116 -12.02 -15.83 27.55
N GLU A 117 -11.06 -16.16 26.70
CA GLU A 117 -10.32 -17.43 26.70
C GLU A 117 -9.08 -17.40 27.62
N THR A 118 -8.52 -16.20 27.85
CA THR A 118 -7.23 -16.01 28.55
C THR A 118 -7.36 -15.92 30.06
N ASN A 119 -8.56 -15.74 30.62
CA ASN A 119 -8.77 -15.55 32.06
C ASN A 119 -8.20 -16.68 32.93
N ASN A 120 -7.96 -17.89 32.40
CA ASN A 120 -7.33 -18.99 33.15
C ASN A 120 -6.22 -19.75 32.39
N ASN A 121 -5.79 -19.32 31.20
CA ASN A 121 -4.84 -20.08 30.37
C ASN A 121 -3.57 -19.28 29.99
N LYS A 122 -2.46 -19.60 30.67
CA LYS A 122 -1.12 -19.00 30.42
C LYS A 122 -0.64 -19.20 28.98
N HIS A 123 -1.02 -20.31 28.33
CA HIS A 123 -0.66 -20.57 26.94
C HIS A 123 -1.39 -19.62 25.98
N ALA A 124 -2.70 -19.43 26.17
CA ALA A 124 -3.50 -18.50 25.38
C ALA A 124 -2.97 -17.05 25.50
N LYS A 125 -2.56 -16.62 26.69
CA LYS A 125 -1.95 -15.30 26.92
C LYS A 125 -0.64 -15.12 26.14
N LYS A 126 0.20 -16.17 26.06
CA LYS A 126 1.45 -16.14 25.29
C LYS A 126 1.19 -16.05 23.79
N ILE A 127 0.14 -16.71 23.29
CA ILE A 127 -0.27 -16.63 21.88
C ILE A 127 -0.77 -15.21 21.55
N LEU A 128 -1.62 -14.63 22.40
CA LEU A 128 -2.16 -13.28 22.23
C LEU A 128 -1.03 -12.24 22.08
N VAL A 129 -0.04 -12.25 22.98
CA VAL A 129 1.10 -11.32 22.91
C VAL A 129 1.89 -11.50 21.60
N LYS A 130 2.08 -12.75 21.14
CA LYS A 130 2.74 -13.01 19.86
C LYS A 130 1.94 -12.46 18.68
N LEU A 131 0.62 -12.61 18.68
CA LEU A 131 -0.25 -12.09 17.62
C LEU A 131 -0.27 -10.56 17.59
N GLN A 132 -0.31 -9.90 18.76
CA GLN A 132 -0.23 -8.44 18.84
C GLN A 132 1.11 -7.91 18.31
N LYS A 133 2.23 -8.54 18.69
CA LYS A 133 3.55 -8.20 18.15
C LYS A 133 3.60 -8.37 16.63
N ARG A 134 3.07 -9.48 16.12
CA ARG A 134 2.97 -9.71 14.66
C ARG A 134 2.10 -8.66 13.97
N ASN A 135 0.98 -8.26 14.56
CA ASN A 135 0.13 -7.21 14.02
C ASN A 135 0.87 -5.87 13.91
N PHE A 136 1.62 -5.50 14.96
CA PHE A 136 2.46 -4.30 14.93
C PHE A 136 3.61 -4.40 13.92
N CYS A 137 4.30 -5.53 13.85
CA CYS A 137 5.34 -5.77 12.84
C CYS A 137 4.76 -5.69 11.42
N ALA A 138 3.56 -6.20 11.17
CA ALA A 138 2.91 -6.09 9.85
C ALA A 138 2.66 -4.63 9.48
N PHE A 139 2.20 -3.81 10.43
CA PHE A 139 2.05 -2.36 10.22
C PHE A 139 3.40 -1.69 9.89
N LEU A 140 4.48 -1.99 10.63
CA LEU A 140 5.81 -1.46 10.32
C LEU A 140 6.33 -1.92 8.96
N CYS A 141 6.13 -3.18 8.59
CA CYS A 141 6.48 -3.67 7.26
C CYS A 141 5.74 -2.90 6.16
N ASN A 142 4.45 -2.58 6.35
CA ASN A 142 3.69 -1.77 5.42
C ASN A 142 4.20 -0.32 5.35
N PHE A 143 4.64 0.25 6.47
CA PHE A 143 5.24 1.58 6.48
C PHE A 143 6.51 1.64 5.61
N VAL A 144 7.38 0.65 5.73
CA VAL A 144 8.60 0.54 4.90
C VAL A 144 8.25 0.29 3.42
N LEU A 145 7.25 -0.55 3.15
CA LEU A 145 6.71 -0.77 1.80
C LEU A 145 6.21 0.54 1.18
N VAL A 146 5.45 1.33 1.93
CA VAL A 146 4.89 2.61 1.48
C VAL A 146 6.00 3.62 1.17
N PHE A 147 7.04 3.66 2.00
CA PHE A 147 8.24 4.43 1.72
C PHE A 147 8.92 3.99 0.40
N GLY A 148 9.05 2.69 0.17
CA GLY A 148 9.54 2.13 -1.09
C GLY A 148 8.68 2.55 -2.29
N SER A 149 7.36 2.49 -2.16
CA SER A 149 6.40 2.87 -3.20
C SER A 149 6.45 4.37 -3.55
N ILE A 150 6.53 5.25 -2.55
CA ILE A 150 6.69 6.69 -2.77
C ILE A 150 8.04 6.98 -3.45
N THR A 151 9.12 6.32 -2.99
CA THR A 151 10.44 6.45 -3.62
C THR A 151 10.40 5.99 -5.07
N LEU A 152 9.74 4.88 -5.37
CA LEU A 152 9.58 4.34 -6.72
C LEU A 152 8.89 5.33 -7.67
N GLY A 153 7.85 6.01 -7.20
CA GLY A 153 7.10 6.98 -8.01
C GLY A 153 7.83 8.31 -8.23
N ASN A 154 8.66 8.74 -7.28
CA ASN A 154 9.36 10.02 -7.33
C ASN A 154 10.76 9.94 -7.93
N PHE A 155 11.47 8.82 -7.72
CA PHE A 155 12.79 8.57 -8.28
C PHE A 155 12.65 7.66 -9.50
N ARG A 156 12.54 8.30 -10.66
CA ARG A 156 12.26 7.63 -11.93
C ARG A 156 13.44 6.79 -12.39
N MET A 157 13.15 5.72 -13.13
CA MET A 157 14.19 4.87 -13.69
C MET A 157 15.08 5.61 -14.69
N SER A 158 14.53 6.60 -15.41
CA SER A 158 15.24 7.42 -16.40
C SER A 158 16.27 8.39 -15.80
N GLU A 159 16.09 8.81 -14.55
CA GLU A 159 16.91 9.84 -13.88
C GLU A 159 17.77 9.25 -12.76
N HIS A 160 17.24 8.27 -12.03
CA HIS A 160 17.81 7.74 -10.80
C HIS A 160 17.74 6.22 -10.74
N PHE A 161 18.31 5.55 -11.74
CA PHE A 161 18.25 4.08 -11.92
C PHE A 161 18.54 3.28 -10.64
N TYR A 162 19.65 3.55 -9.95
CA TYR A 162 20.03 2.77 -8.75
C TYR A 162 19.04 2.96 -7.60
N ILE A 163 18.61 4.20 -7.34
CA ILE A 163 17.63 4.50 -6.29
C ILE A 163 16.29 3.83 -6.62
N HIS A 164 15.89 3.88 -7.89
CA HIS A 164 14.68 3.22 -8.38
C HIS A 164 14.73 1.71 -8.12
N TRP A 165 15.83 1.04 -8.45
CA TRP A 165 15.99 -0.39 -8.21
C TRP A 165 15.98 -0.77 -6.72
N ILE A 166 16.64 0.03 -5.87
CA ILE A 166 16.56 -0.16 -4.41
C ILE A 166 15.10 -0.02 -3.94
N ALA A 167 14.36 0.95 -4.45
CA ALA A 167 12.94 1.15 -4.13
C ALA A 167 12.07 -0.03 -4.59
N VAL A 168 12.31 -0.58 -5.79
CA VAL A 168 11.63 -1.79 -6.30
C VAL A 168 11.86 -2.98 -5.35
N VAL A 169 13.11 -3.23 -4.95
CA VAL A 169 13.45 -4.35 -4.06
C VAL A 169 12.80 -4.20 -2.69
N ILE A 170 12.86 -3.00 -2.09
CA ILE A 170 12.18 -2.70 -0.83
C ILE A 170 10.67 -2.94 -0.97
N PHE A 171 10.05 -2.38 -2.02
CA PHE A 171 8.62 -2.54 -2.27
C PHE A 171 8.23 -4.01 -2.37
N ILE A 172 8.91 -4.82 -3.20
CA ILE A 172 8.60 -6.24 -3.39
C ILE A 172 8.75 -7.03 -2.09
N ILE A 173 9.91 -6.95 -1.42
CA ILE A 173 10.20 -7.76 -0.22
C ILE A 173 9.19 -7.47 0.88
N PHE A 174 8.97 -6.19 1.20
CA PHE A 174 8.05 -5.82 2.26
C PHE A 174 6.58 -6.06 1.88
N SER A 175 6.23 -6.13 0.59
CA SER A 175 4.90 -6.52 0.13
C SER A 175 4.62 -7.98 0.37
N ILE A 176 5.56 -8.86 0.02
CA ILE A 176 5.45 -10.30 0.28
C ILE A 176 5.28 -10.52 1.79
N ILE A 177 6.17 -9.93 2.61
CA ILE A 177 6.12 -10.06 4.07
C ILE A 177 4.78 -9.57 4.61
N TYR A 178 4.36 -8.36 4.24
CA TYR A 178 3.11 -7.77 4.70
C TYR A 178 1.89 -8.62 4.33
N MET A 179 1.78 -9.03 3.06
CA MET A 179 0.63 -9.78 2.56
C MET A 179 0.49 -11.11 3.31
N PHE A 180 1.59 -11.86 3.50
CA PHE A 180 1.55 -13.11 4.24
C PHE A 180 1.29 -12.93 5.74
N MET A 181 1.82 -11.88 6.36
CA MET A 181 1.50 -11.56 7.75
C MET A 181 0.02 -11.26 7.93
N MET A 182 -0.58 -10.49 7.01
CA MET A 182 -2.02 -10.20 7.03
C MET A 182 -2.89 -11.42 6.74
N CYS A 183 -2.45 -12.32 5.84
CA CYS A 183 -3.12 -13.61 5.64
C CYS A 183 -3.08 -14.44 6.92
N HIS A 184 -1.92 -14.55 7.56
CA HIS A 184 -1.74 -15.30 8.79
C HIS A 184 -2.60 -14.75 9.94
N LEU A 185 -2.60 -13.43 10.15
CA LEU A 185 -3.43 -12.79 11.17
C LEU A 185 -4.92 -13.03 10.92
N SER A 186 -5.37 -12.88 9.67
CA SER A 186 -6.77 -13.11 9.29
C SER A 186 -7.17 -14.58 9.42
N HIS A 187 -6.25 -15.51 9.16
CA HIS A 187 -6.48 -16.94 9.37
C HIS A 187 -6.62 -17.26 10.86
N LYS A 188 -5.76 -16.67 11.72
CA LYS A 188 -5.90 -16.82 13.17
C LYS A 188 -7.22 -16.26 13.68
N LEU A 189 -7.65 -15.09 13.21
CA LEU A 189 -8.98 -14.57 13.56
C LEU A 189 -10.12 -15.47 13.10
N TYR A 190 -9.95 -16.25 12.03
CA TYR A 190 -10.89 -17.30 11.67
C TYR A 190 -10.83 -18.50 12.63
N ASP A 191 -9.63 -19.01 12.94
CA ASP A 191 -9.44 -20.15 13.85
C ASP A 191 -10.02 -19.87 15.25
N TYR A 192 -9.90 -18.63 15.73
CA TYR A 192 -10.36 -18.21 17.06
C TYR A 192 -11.79 -17.67 17.02
N GLY A 193 -12.73 -18.56 16.71
CA GLY A 193 -14.17 -18.27 16.81
C GLY A 193 -14.79 -17.61 15.58
N GLU A 194 -14.19 -17.81 14.40
CA GLU A 194 -14.70 -17.33 13.11
C GLU A 194 -15.01 -15.83 13.09
N ILE A 195 -14.23 -15.04 13.84
CA ILE A 195 -14.38 -13.58 13.95
C ILE A 195 -14.35 -12.93 12.55
N GLU A 196 -13.55 -13.50 11.66
CA GLU A 196 -13.54 -13.13 10.25
C GLU A 196 -13.61 -14.34 9.33
N SER A 197 -14.05 -14.11 8.09
CA SER A 197 -14.06 -15.15 7.04
C SER A 197 -12.66 -15.68 6.71
N LYS A 198 -12.57 -16.95 6.30
CA LYS A 198 -11.31 -17.56 5.80
C LYS A 198 -10.62 -16.68 4.74
N PRO A 199 -9.30 -16.41 4.85
CA PRO A 199 -8.58 -15.50 3.96
C PRO A 199 -8.13 -16.13 2.63
N ILE A 200 -8.98 -16.91 1.98
CA ILE A 200 -8.63 -17.66 0.75
C ILE A 200 -8.19 -16.72 -0.38
N THR A 201 -8.99 -15.70 -0.70
CA THR A 201 -8.66 -14.70 -1.73
C THR A 201 -7.37 -13.94 -1.42
N MET A 202 -7.09 -13.67 -0.14
CA MET A 202 -5.86 -13.00 0.27
C MET A 202 -4.65 -13.90 0.03
N TYR A 203 -4.73 -15.19 0.38
CA TYR A 203 -3.67 -16.16 0.11
C TYR A 203 -3.41 -16.32 -1.39
N ILE A 204 -4.46 -16.48 -2.20
CA ILE A 204 -4.33 -16.57 -3.66
C ILE A 204 -3.63 -15.33 -4.21
N SER A 205 -4.06 -14.14 -3.80
CA SER A 205 -3.46 -12.87 -4.23
C SER A 205 -1.98 -12.77 -3.81
N ALA A 206 -1.65 -13.14 -2.58
CA ALA A 206 -0.27 -13.10 -2.05
C ALA A 206 0.67 -14.10 -2.74
N ILE A 207 0.18 -15.32 -3.03
CA ILE A 207 0.95 -16.36 -3.72
C ILE A 207 1.22 -15.94 -5.17
N ILE A 208 0.17 -15.52 -5.90
CA ILE A 208 0.33 -15.05 -7.30
C ILE A 208 1.24 -13.82 -7.34
N PHE A 209 1.05 -12.85 -6.43
CA PHE A 209 1.93 -11.69 -6.30
C PHE A 209 3.39 -12.10 -6.13
N THR A 210 3.66 -13.03 -5.21
CA THR A 210 5.02 -13.47 -4.89
C THR A 210 5.68 -14.16 -6.07
N ILE A 211 4.98 -15.10 -6.71
CA ILE A 211 5.49 -15.83 -7.89
C ILE A 211 5.76 -14.83 -9.03
N ALA A 212 4.79 -13.95 -9.31
CA ALA A 212 4.91 -12.97 -10.38
C ALA A 212 6.04 -11.96 -10.11
N ALA A 213 6.20 -11.48 -8.88
CA ALA A 213 7.28 -10.56 -8.52
C ALA A 213 8.68 -11.21 -8.62
N ILE A 214 8.81 -12.48 -8.21
CA ILE A 214 10.07 -13.23 -8.34
C ILE A 214 10.41 -13.47 -9.81
N ILE A 215 9.45 -13.92 -10.62
CA ILE A 215 9.66 -14.11 -12.06
C ILE A 215 10.03 -12.78 -12.70
N SER A 216 9.33 -11.69 -12.37
CA SER A 216 9.61 -10.36 -12.89
C SER A 216 11.05 -9.94 -12.61
N LEU A 217 11.50 -10.09 -11.37
CA LEU A 217 12.86 -9.74 -10.96
C LEU A 217 13.91 -10.58 -11.70
N ILE A 218 13.76 -11.91 -11.71
CA ILE A 218 14.73 -12.82 -12.33
C ILE A 218 14.77 -12.59 -13.85
N ALA A 219 13.61 -12.56 -14.51
CA ALA A 219 13.52 -12.34 -15.95
C ALA A 219 14.06 -10.97 -16.36
N GLY A 220 13.84 -9.93 -15.54
CA GLY A 220 14.39 -8.59 -15.78
C GLY A 220 15.91 -8.57 -15.71
N ILE A 221 16.50 -9.26 -14.72
CA ILE A 221 17.96 -9.41 -14.60
C ILE A 221 18.52 -10.22 -15.78
N VAL A 222 17.91 -11.36 -16.13
CA VAL A 222 18.35 -12.18 -17.27
C VAL A 222 18.28 -11.38 -18.57
N SER A 223 17.18 -10.66 -18.80
CA SER A 223 17.02 -9.76 -19.93
C SER A 223 18.13 -8.71 -20.01
N ALA A 224 18.50 -8.12 -18.87
CA ALA A 224 19.58 -7.14 -18.79
C ALA A 224 20.94 -7.74 -19.15
N THR A 225 21.22 -8.97 -18.72
CA THR A 225 22.51 -9.65 -18.99
C THR A 225 22.69 -10.06 -20.45
N GLN A 226 21.62 -10.08 -21.25
CA GLN A 226 21.68 -10.40 -22.68
C GLN A 226 21.96 -9.16 -23.55
N LEU A 227 21.88 -7.96 -22.98
CA LEU A 227 22.26 -6.74 -23.68
C LEU A 227 23.79 -6.63 -23.82
N LYS A 228 24.25 -5.88 -24.83
CA LYS A 228 25.67 -5.77 -25.17
C LYS A 228 26.45 -4.94 -24.17
N SER A 229 25.82 -3.93 -23.58
CA SER A 229 26.40 -3.08 -22.54
C SER A 229 25.41 -2.82 -21.42
N PHE A 230 25.94 -2.53 -20.22
CA PHE A 230 25.14 -1.98 -19.14
C PHE A 230 24.56 -0.58 -19.47
N ASP A 231 25.20 0.16 -20.38
CA ASP A 231 24.66 1.43 -20.85
C ASP A 231 23.35 1.26 -21.63
N ASP A 232 23.15 0.11 -22.26
CA ASP A 232 21.95 -0.21 -23.03
C ASP A 232 20.71 -0.33 -22.13
N ILE A 233 20.87 -0.90 -20.92
CA ILE A 233 19.77 -0.94 -19.94
C ILE A 233 19.53 0.43 -19.30
N MET A 234 20.56 1.27 -19.17
CA MET A 234 20.41 2.64 -18.68
C MET A 234 19.73 3.55 -19.71
N ASN A 235 19.81 3.21 -21.00
CA ASN A 235 19.19 3.97 -22.08
C ASN A 235 17.65 3.86 -22.04
N THR A 236 17.02 4.95 -21.61
CA THR A 236 15.56 5.05 -21.51
C THR A 236 14.86 4.80 -22.84
N ARG A 237 15.38 5.31 -23.96
CA ARG A 237 14.75 5.09 -25.28
C ARG A 237 14.78 3.61 -25.66
N GLN A 238 15.88 2.92 -25.37
CA GLN A 238 16.00 1.49 -25.62
C GLN A 238 15.00 0.68 -24.78
N ARG A 239 14.85 0.99 -23.48
CA ARG A 239 13.87 0.32 -22.62
C ARG A 239 12.42 0.54 -23.07
N LEU A 240 12.09 1.76 -23.49
CA LEU A 240 10.73 2.11 -23.94
C LEU A 240 10.36 1.49 -25.30
N PHE A 241 11.36 1.15 -26.12
CA PHE A 241 11.18 0.56 -27.45
C PHE A 241 11.94 -0.76 -27.57
N TRP A 242 11.80 -1.65 -26.58
CA TRP A 242 12.42 -2.98 -26.62
C TRP A 242 11.68 -3.87 -27.62
N ARG A 243 12.25 -4.01 -28.83
CA ARG A 243 11.61 -4.72 -29.95
C ARG A 243 11.97 -6.21 -29.97
N SER A 244 11.15 -6.98 -30.68
CA SER A 244 11.30 -8.44 -30.82
C SER A 244 12.62 -8.91 -31.44
N ASN A 245 13.32 -8.03 -32.15
CA ASN A 245 14.63 -8.32 -32.74
C ASN A 245 15.81 -7.92 -31.83
N MET A 246 15.54 -7.41 -30.62
CA MET A 246 16.56 -7.00 -29.67
C MET A 246 16.89 -8.13 -28.69
N ASP A 247 18.15 -8.22 -28.28
CA ASP A 247 18.61 -9.19 -27.31
C ASP A 247 17.80 -9.07 -26.00
N GLY A 248 17.49 -10.19 -25.34
CA GLY A 248 16.72 -10.18 -24.10
C GLY A 248 15.21 -10.04 -24.25
N TYR A 249 14.66 -9.83 -25.45
CA TYR A 249 13.23 -9.48 -25.62
C TYR A 249 12.24 -10.46 -24.97
N ASP A 250 12.44 -11.77 -25.10
CA ASP A 250 11.51 -12.75 -24.53
C ASP A 250 11.52 -12.69 -22.98
N TRP A 251 12.70 -12.51 -22.39
CA TRP A 251 12.87 -12.35 -20.94
C TRP A 251 12.33 -11.00 -20.46
N HIS A 252 12.50 -9.94 -21.25
CA HIS A 252 11.87 -8.65 -21.03
C HIS A 252 10.34 -8.80 -20.97
N CYS A 253 9.73 -9.43 -21.97
CA CYS A 253 8.28 -9.66 -22.01
C CYS A 253 7.80 -10.49 -20.81
N ALA A 254 8.51 -11.57 -20.47
CA ALA A 254 8.20 -12.36 -19.28
C ALA A 254 8.26 -11.49 -18.01
N SER A 255 9.25 -10.61 -17.92
CA SER A 255 9.42 -9.70 -16.79
C SER A 255 8.30 -8.68 -16.68
N THR A 256 7.94 -8.03 -17.79
CA THR A 256 6.90 -6.98 -17.81
C THR A 256 5.54 -7.57 -17.53
N ILE A 257 5.13 -8.65 -18.22
CA ILE A 257 3.85 -9.34 -18.00
C ILE A 257 3.69 -9.75 -16.54
N THR A 258 4.72 -10.35 -15.94
CA THR A 258 4.66 -10.75 -14.54
C THR A 258 4.67 -9.56 -13.58
N GLN A 259 5.32 -8.45 -13.91
CA GLN A 259 5.21 -7.21 -13.14
C GLN A 259 3.77 -6.66 -13.14
N TRP A 260 3.11 -6.65 -14.31
CA TRP A 260 1.70 -6.28 -14.43
C TRP A 260 0.79 -7.17 -13.57
N ILE A 261 0.98 -8.50 -13.64
CA ILE A 261 0.23 -9.46 -12.82
C ILE A 261 0.44 -9.16 -11.33
N ALA A 262 1.68 -8.93 -10.90
CA ALA A 262 1.97 -8.59 -9.51
C ALA A 262 1.22 -7.33 -9.07
N ILE A 263 1.27 -6.23 -9.83
CA ILE A 263 0.57 -4.99 -9.48
C ILE A 263 -0.96 -5.21 -9.40
N ILE A 264 -1.53 -5.95 -10.35
CA ILE A 264 -2.97 -6.23 -10.39
C ILE A 264 -3.41 -7.07 -9.17
N MET A 265 -2.55 -7.93 -8.61
CA MET A 265 -2.88 -8.73 -7.42
C MET A 265 -3.07 -7.91 -6.13
N TYR A 266 -2.68 -6.64 -6.09
CA TYR A 266 -3.09 -5.77 -4.97
C TYR A 266 -4.60 -5.52 -4.96
N ILE A 267 -5.26 -5.53 -6.11
CA ILE A 267 -6.70 -5.25 -6.22
C ILE A 267 -7.53 -6.26 -5.39
N PRO A 268 -7.51 -7.57 -5.67
CA PRO A 268 -8.28 -8.54 -4.89
C PRO A 268 -7.84 -8.60 -3.42
N PHE A 269 -6.57 -8.35 -3.13
CA PHE A 269 -6.05 -8.30 -1.77
C PHE A 269 -6.64 -7.12 -0.97
N LEU A 270 -6.59 -5.90 -1.53
CA LEU A 270 -7.17 -4.70 -0.91
C LEU A 270 -8.68 -4.75 -0.83
N CYS A 271 -9.37 -5.32 -1.84
CA CYS A 271 -10.81 -5.60 -1.77
C CYS A 271 -11.14 -6.53 -0.59
N SER A 272 -10.30 -7.55 -0.33
CA SER A 272 -10.47 -8.43 0.82
C SER A 272 -10.31 -7.70 2.15
N ILE A 273 -9.36 -6.77 2.25
CA ILE A 273 -9.19 -5.90 3.43
C ILE A 273 -10.40 -4.98 3.59
N SER A 274 -10.83 -4.32 2.51
CA SER A 274 -12.01 -3.43 2.50
C SER A 274 -13.26 -4.16 3.00
N ARG A 275 -13.53 -5.37 2.50
CA ARG A 275 -14.66 -6.19 2.96
C ARG A 275 -14.58 -6.49 4.46
N ARG A 276 -13.41 -6.86 4.98
CA ARG A 276 -13.23 -7.14 6.43
C ARG A 276 -13.43 -5.89 7.27
N MET A 277 -12.99 -4.73 6.79
CA MET A 277 -13.23 -3.44 7.45
C MET A 277 -14.72 -3.07 7.45
N ARG A 278 -15.43 -3.36 6.36
CA ARG A 278 -16.87 -3.08 6.23
C ARG A 278 -17.72 -3.92 7.18
N LEU A 279 -17.35 -5.18 7.40
CA LEU A 279 -18.07 -6.10 8.28
C LEU A 279 -17.82 -5.85 9.78
N PHE A 280 -16.89 -4.97 10.11
CA PHE A 280 -16.54 -4.67 11.49
C PHE A 280 -17.40 -3.54 12.06
N HIS A 281 -18.10 -3.84 13.15
CA HIS A 281 -19.02 -2.91 13.83
C HIS A 281 -18.38 -2.21 15.03
N GLY A 282 -17.18 -2.64 15.45
CA GLY A 282 -16.48 -2.13 16.64
C GLY A 282 -15.73 -0.82 16.43
N TRP A 283 -15.91 -0.12 15.30
CA TRP A 283 -15.14 1.09 14.99
C TRP A 283 -15.24 2.19 16.07
N ASN A 284 -16.40 2.31 16.74
CA ASN A 284 -16.60 3.29 17.80
C ASN A 284 -15.81 3.00 19.08
N GLN A 285 -15.37 1.75 19.27
CA GLN A 285 -14.56 1.32 20.43
C GLN A 285 -13.06 1.60 20.20
N ILE A 286 -12.66 1.87 18.96
CA ILE A 286 -11.28 2.18 18.62
C ILE A 286 -11.02 3.67 18.88
N MET A 287 -10.06 3.94 19.75
CA MET A 287 -9.42 5.26 19.84
C MET A 287 -8.33 5.34 18.78
N PHE A 288 -8.49 6.27 17.84
CA PHE A 288 -7.50 6.57 16.80
C PHE A 288 -6.55 7.65 17.32
#